data_AF-A0A945KIS9-F1
#
_entry.id   AF-A0A945KIS9-F1
#
_cell.length_a   1.000
_cell.length_b   1.000
_cell.length_c   1.000
_cell.angle_alpha   90.00
_cell.angle_beta   90.00
_cell.angle_gamma   90.00
#
_symmetry.space_group_name_H-M   'P 1'
#
loop_
_entity.id
_entity.type
_entity.pdbx_description
1 polymer ?
#
loop_
_entity_poly.entity_id
_entity_poly.type
_entity_poly.pdbx_seq_one_letter_code
_entity_poly.pdbx_strand_id
1 'polypeptide(L)'
;LQHRQVQFEKGWQKLRIDVVGTDLDVYLNGKYLMHLEMSTRDALRGGFGLITGTGNAAYRGIRLLARDPHDPAARMEREMAQQALSQDASLRAPGVFSGFTPPEPTVDTPFVQGETFRLKDKIGRPLVLMFWSLAQENIIPTAAYYSELAKRWGPQGFEFLALLDNTHDPMMVRQALNKTPMPGVSVAIDDLDLTTHYAYHVVGGDDGWNLPHILVLDVHGKVVWEGDPSLASGVGWVKGSQTPLDRPLEALSRKYHLDTLHELQGTLERVEAAQQAGDWKTALTLAAPLADLDADFDPAVIRVREIRNQILAEGENLPQDAQLAYERGWPLKSAAMLRHAVVEFPETSLSDLAEVRLRKLEKRALYRQAKKEWGQLMKITRAAGRGSKTATEIKSEFELLRTAKPCAEVESAIQALEEALKESGPEQLPEAWNVLQPTPQALESNR
;
A
#
# COMPACT_ATOMS: atom_id res chain seq x y z
N LEU A 1 27.72 -7.64 -5.06
CA LEU A 1 28.86 -6.71 -5.19
C LEU A 1 28.33 -5.46 -5.87
N GLN A 2 28.29 -4.33 -5.18
CA GLN A 2 27.94 -3.05 -5.79
C GLN A 2 29.26 -2.41 -6.22
N HIS A 3 29.46 -2.23 -7.51
CA HIS A 3 30.69 -1.67 -8.06
C HIS A 3 30.40 -0.24 -8.53
N ARG A 4 31.19 0.73 -8.08
CA ARG A 4 31.12 2.11 -8.58
C ARG A 4 32.47 2.51 -9.14
N GLN A 5 32.44 3.15 -10.30
CA GLN A 5 33.60 3.81 -10.85
C GLN A 5 33.46 5.31 -10.57
N VAL A 6 34.54 5.91 -10.06
CA VAL A 6 34.61 7.34 -9.80
C VAL A 6 35.91 7.81 -10.41
N GLN A 7 35.86 8.91 -11.16
CA GLN A 7 37.07 9.51 -11.71
C GLN A 7 37.90 10.15 -10.59
N PHE A 8 39.20 9.89 -10.61
CA PHE A 8 40.14 10.45 -9.64
C PHE A 8 40.98 11.54 -10.31
N GLU A 9 41.21 12.62 -9.59
CA GLU A 9 42.26 13.56 -9.96
C GLU A 9 43.65 12.90 -9.79
N LYS A 10 44.65 13.40 -10.52
CA LYS A 10 46.03 12.93 -10.33
C LYS A 10 46.51 13.26 -8.91
N GLY A 11 47.03 12.25 -8.21
CA GLY A 11 47.66 12.41 -6.89
C GLY A 11 46.97 11.63 -5.77
N TRP A 12 47.25 12.02 -4.53
CA TRP A 12 46.72 11.35 -3.34
C TRP A 12 45.28 11.77 -3.06
N GLN A 13 44.39 10.79 -2.98
CA GLN A 13 42.96 10.97 -2.74
C GLN A 13 42.62 10.63 -1.28
N LYS A 14 41.59 11.28 -0.71
CA LYS A 14 41.14 11.02 0.66
C LYS A 14 39.83 10.23 0.66
N LEU A 15 39.89 8.98 1.09
CA LEU A 15 38.72 8.14 1.35
C LEU A 15 38.31 8.24 2.83
N ARG A 16 37.02 8.44 3.09
CA ARG A 16 36.40 8.37 4.42
C ARG A 16 35.24 7.40 4.35
N ILE A 17 35.16 6.49 5.31
CA ILE A 17 34.07 5.52 5.44
C ILE A 17 33.52 5.68 6.84
N ASP A 18 32.26 6.07 6.94
CA ASP A 18 31.55 6.20 8.20
C ASP A 18 30.68 4.97 8.40
N VAL A 19 30.74 4.37 9.58
CA VAL A 19 29.97 3.16 9.92
C VAL A 19 29.12 3.45 11.15
N VAL A 20 27.80 3.38 10.98
CA VAL A 20 26.82 3.67 12.04
C VAL A 20 25.79 2.55 12.10
N GLY A 21 25.85 1.71 13.13
CA GLY A 21 24.94 0.56 13.25
C GLY A 21 25.17 -0.47 12.13
N THR A 22 24.19 -0.61 11.24
CA THR A 22 24.22 -1.43 10.02
C THR A 22 24.55 -0.63 8.76
N ASP A 23 24.67 0.68 8.89
CA ASP A 23 24.85 1.61 7.78
C ASP A 23 26.33 1.93 7.54
N LEU A 24 26.68 2.07 6.27
CA LEU A 24 28.00 2.49 5.81
C LEU A 24 27.86 3.61 4.78
N ASP A 25 28.48 4.75 5.05
CA ASP A 25 28.51 5.91 4.16
C ASP A 25 29.95 6.16 3.67
N VAL A 26 30.15 6.21 2.36
CA VAL A 26 31.47 6.40 1.73
C VAL A 26 31.59 7.81 1.19
N TYR A 27 32.72 8.44 1.48
CA TYR A 27 33.09 9.76 0.97
C TYR A 27 34.47 9.72 0.33
N LEU A 28 34.63 10.45 -0.77
CA LEU A 28 35.90 10.65 -1.45
C LEU A 28 36.16 12.14 -1.60
N ASN A 29 37.31 12.61 -1.12
CA ASN A 29 37.70 14.02 -1.07
C ASN A 29 36.63 14.92 -0.42
N GLY A 30 35.93 14.39 0.57
CA GLY A 30 34.85 15.09 1.26
C GLY A 30 33.52 15.12 0.50
N LYS A 31 33.44 14.52 -0.70
CA LYS A 31 32.20 14.33 -1.44
C LYS A 31 31.60 12.98 -1.13
N TYR A 32 30.29 12.94 -0.89
CA TYR A 32 29.57 11.69 -0.68
C TYR A 32 29.53 10.86 -1.96
N LEU A 33 29.85 9.57 -1.85
CA LEU A 33 29.90 8.61 -2.95
C LEU A 33 28.75 7.63 -2.93
N MET A 34 28.48 7.00 -1.78
CA MET A 34 27.45 5.96 -1.69
C MET A 34 27.09 5.64 -0.25
N HIS A 35 25.91 5.03 -0.11
CA HIS A 35 25.42 4.42 1.11
C HIS A 35 25.21 2.92 0.89
N LEU A 36 25.52 2.14 1.91
CA LEU A 36 25.29 0.70 1.98
C LEU A 36 24.64 0.37 3.32
N GLU A 37 23.45 -0.23 3.26
CA GLU A 37 22.81 -0.85 4.42
C GLU A 37 23.18 -2.35 4.46
N MET A 38 23.73 -2.80 5.57
CA MET A 38 24.10 -4.21 5.80
C MET A 38 23.02 -4.92 6.60
N SER A 39 22.79 -6.21 6.32
CA SER A 39 21.75 -6.98 7.03
C SER A 39 22.00 -7.12 8.53
N THR A 40 23.26 -7.06 8.98
CA THR A 40 23.65 -7.15 10.38
C THR A 40 24.92 -6.37 10.67
N ARG A 41 25.12 -5.99 11.93
CA ARG A 41 26.37 -5.38 12.40
C ARG A 41 27.56 -6.35 12.27
N ASP A 42 27.32 -7.64 12.35
CA ASP A 42 28.39 -8.64 12.23
C ASP A 42 28.93 -8.75 10.80
N ALA A 43 28.09 -8.47 9.78
CA ALA A 43 28.55 -8.32 8.40
C ALA A 43 29.61 -7.20 8.24
N LEU A 44 29.51 -6.13 9.04
CA LEU A 44 30.50 -5.06 9.09
C LEU A 44 31.75 -5.44 9.91
N ARG A 45 31.64 -6.39 10.84
CA ARG A 45 32.76 -6.89 11.65
C ARG A 45 33.58 -7.96 10.96
N GLY A 46 32.98 -8.71 10.03
CA GLY A 46 33.57 -9.87 9.34
C GLY A 46 34.70 -9.59 8.35
N GLY A 47 35.22 -8.36 8.29
CA GLY A 47 36.25 -7.94 7.34
C GLY A 47 35.63 -7.26 6.11
N PHE A 48 35.44 -5.95 6.20
CA PHE A 48 35.25 -5.13 5.00
C PHE A 48 36.63 -4.76 4.44
N GLY A 49 36.81 -4.92 3.14
CA GLY A 49 38.04 -4.58 2.44
C GLY A 49 37.72 -3.77 1.19
N LEU A 50 38.58 -2.80 0.88
CA LEU A 50 38.55 -2.15 -0.43
C LEU A 50 39.08 -3.16 -1.44
N ILE A 51 38.18 -3.75 -2.22
CA ILE A 51 38.58 -4.55 -3.37
C ILE A 51 38.92 -3.56 -4.48
N THR A 52 40.20 -3.40 -4.74
CA THR A 52 40.67 -2.62 -5.90
C THR A 52 40.57 -3.50 -7.13
N GLY A 53 40.04 -2.96 -8.23
CA GLY A 53 40.03 -3.65 -9.53
C GLY A 53 41.44 -3.87 -10.09
N THR A 54 41.56 -4.06 -11.40
CA THR A 54 42.86 -4.18 -12.08
C THR A 54 43.70 -2.92 -11.88
N GLY A 55 44.85 -3.03 -11.22
CA GLY A 55 45.76 -1.90 -10.97
C GLY A 55 46.56 -2.05 -9.67
N ASN A 56 47.44 -1.08 -9.41
CA ASN A 56 48.18 -0.97 -8.16
C ASN A 56 47.63 0.21 -7.34
N ALA A 57 47.15 -0.05 -6.13
CA ALA A 57 46.74 0.99 -5.19
C ALA A 57 47.76 1.12 -4.06
N ALA A 58 48.04 2.36 -3.64
CA ALA A 58 48.85 2.66 -2.47
C ALA A 58 48.01 3.43 -1.45
N TYR A 59 48.15 3.07 -0.17
CA TYR A 59 47.45 3.73 0.93
C TYR A 59 48.45 4.40 1.86
N ARG A 60 48.13 5.60 2.36
CA ARG A 60 48.89 6.29 3.38
C ARG A 60 47.98 7.03 4.36
N GLY A 61 48.43 7.21 5.59
CA GLY A 61 47.70 7.99 6.59
C GLY A 61 46.37 7.38 7.05
N ILE A 62 46.29 6.05 7.09
CA ILE A 62 45.08 5.33 7.54
C ILE A 62 44.83 5.63 9.01
N ARG A 63 43.64 6.14 9.33
CA ARG A 63 43.18 6.39 10.70
C ARG A 63 41.88 5.64 10.93
N LEU A 64 41.84 4.85 12.00
CA LEU A 64 40.63 4.19 12.47
C LEU A 64 40.11 4.98 13.67
N LEU A 65 38.99 5.66 13.47
CA LEU A 65 38.32 6.43 14.51
C LEU A 65 37.11 5.62 14.97
N ALA A 66 37.08 5.23 16.23
CA ALA A 66 35.96 4.52 16.83
C ALA A 66 35.31 5.39 17.91
N ARG A 67 33.98 5.47 17.89
CA ARG A 67 33.17 6.03 18.98
C ARG A 67 32.60 4.90 19.83
N ASP A 68 32.08 5.26 21.01
CA ASP A 68 31.30 4.32 21.82
C ASP A 68 30.09 3.84 21.01
N PRO A 69 29.85 2.52 20.90
CA PRO A 69 28.68 1.96 20.24
C PRO A 69 27.31 2.46 20.74
N HIS A 70 27.23 2.95 21.98
CA HIS A 70 25.99 3.43 22.59
C HIS A 70 25.83 4.95 22.52
N ASP A 71 26.81 5.67 21.94
CA ASP A 71 26.73 7.11 21.76
C ASP A 71 25.68 7.47 20.70
N PRO A 72 24.56 8.13 21.07
CA PRO A 72 23.54 8.52 20.10
C PRO A 72 24.04 9.59 19.11
N ALA A 73 25.13 10.30 19.43
CA ALA A 73 25.64 11.39 18.60
C ALA A 73 26.02 10.93 17.19
N ALA A 74 26.55 9.71 17.02
CA ALA A 74 26.91 9.20 15.70
C ALA A 74 25.70 9.08 14.76
N ARG A 75 24.55 8.67 15.31
CA ARG A 75 23.29 8.58 14.56
C ARG A 75 22.75 9.97 14.20
N MET A 76 22.72 10.88 15.17
CA MET A 76 22.27 12.26 14.94
C MET A 76 23.17 13.00 13.93
N GLU A 77 24.48 12.86 14.03
CA GLU A 77 25.44 13.44 13.07
C GLU A 77 25.25 12.87 11.67
N ARG A 78 25.01 11.56 11.55
CA ARG A 78 24.70 10.94 10.27
C ARG A 78 23.39 11.49 9.69
N GLU A 79 22.33 11.56 10.49
CA GLU A 79 21.04 12.12 10.06
C GLU A 79 21.20 13.56 9.56
N MET A 80 21.93 14.41 10.29
CA MET A 80 22.24 15.78 9.86
C MET A 80 23.08 15.82 8.57
N ALA A 81 24.07 14.94 8.44
CA ALA A 81 24.90 14.86 7.24
C ALA A 81 24.07 14.43 6.02
N GLN A 82 23.21 13.42 6.16
CA GLN A 82 22.30 12.96 5.10
C GLN A 82 21.29 14.05 4.73
N GLN A 83 20.77 14.79 5.72
CA GLN A 83 19.91 15.94 5.47
C GLN A 83 20.65 17.04 4.67
N ALA A 84 21.89 17.36 5.02
CA ALA A 84 22.71 18.32 4.28
C ALA A 84 22.96 17.83 2.84
N LEU A 85 23.27 16.54 2.63
CA LEU A 85 23.43 15.95 1.31
C LEU A 85 22.16 16.03 0.45
N SER A 86 20.99 15.92 1.08
CA SER A 86 19.70 16.03 0.39
C SER A 86 19.39 17.46 -0.07
N GLN A 87 19.91 18.47 0.65
CA GLN A 87 19.67 19.89 0.38
C GLN A 87 20.72 20.50 -0.56
N ASP A 88 21.96 19.99 -0.51
CA ASP A 88 23.07 20.51 -1.30
C ASP A 88 23.70 19.41 -2.15
N ALA A 89 23.34 19.42 -3.44
CA ALA A 89 23.87 18.51 -4.43
C ALA A 89 25.40 18.60 -4.57
N SER A 90 25.99 19.76 -4.29
CA SER A 90 27.42 19.97 -4.42
C SER A 90 28.23 19.13 -3.43
N LEU A 91 27.63 18.67 -2.33
CA LEU A 91 28.28 17.80 -1.35
C LEU A 91 28.40 16.34 -1.82
N ARG A 92 27.74 15.99 -2.93
CA ARG A 92 27.81 14.67 -3.56
C ARG A 92 28.87 14.69 -4.65
N ALA A 93 29.47 13.53 -4.93
CA ALA A 93 30.25 13.41 -6.15
C ALA A 93 29.33 13.51 -7.38
N PRO A 94 29.81 14.08 -8.49
CA PRO A 94 29.03 14.14 -9.72
C PRO A 94 28.59 12.73 -10.14
N GLY A 95 27.33 12.58 -10.56
CA GLY A 95 26.78 11.29 -11.00
C GLY A 95 26.35 10.35 -9.87
N VAL A 96 26.26 10.81 -8.63
CA VAL A 96 25.81 9.98 -7.49
C VAL A 96 24.35 10.27 -7.17
N PHE A 97 23.48 9.28 -7.40
CA PHE A 97 22.05 9.44 -7.13
C PHE A 97 21.51 8.56 -6.00
N SER A 98 22.24 7.53 -5.57
CA SER A 98 21.73 6.61 -4.54
C SER A 98 21.37 7.29 -3.21
N GLY A 99 20.15 7.03 -2.76
CA GLY A 99 19.48 7.68 -1.63
C GLY A 99 18.70 8.93 -2.01
N PHE A 100 18.78 9.39 -3.26
CA PHE A 100 18.22 10.66 -3.72
C PHE A 100 17.34 10.47 -4.95
N THR A 101 16.48 11.45 -5.20
CA THR A 101 15.74 11.56 -6.46
C THR A 101 16.68 12.07 -7.55
N PRO A 102 16.79 11.38 -8.69
CA PRO A 102 17.62 11.83 -9.80
C PRO A 102 16.92 12.97 -10.57
N PRO A 103 17.66 13.74 -11.40
CA PRO A 103 17.06 14.82 -12.19
C PRO A 103 16.06 14.28 -13.23
N GLU A 104 15.03 15.05 -13.57
CA GLU A 104 14.05 14.66 -14.61
C GLU A 104 14.75 14.50 -15.97
N PRO A 105 14.61 13.34 -16.65
CA PRO A 105 15.09 13.16 -18.02
C PRO A 105 14.47 14.18 -18.97
N THR A 106 15.32 14.83 -19.78
CA THR A 106 14.91 15.69 -20.88
C THR A 106 15.02 14.86 -22.16
N VAL A 107 13.89 14.51 -22.77
CA VAL A 107 13.84 13.60 -23.92
C VAL A 107 13.11 14.23 -25.09
N ASP A 108 13.55 13.90 -26.30
CA ASP A 108 12.87 14.32 -27.52
C ASP A 108 11.58 13.50 -27.70
N THR A 109 10.46 14.19 -27.88
CA THR A 109 9.16 13.57 -28.16
C THR A 109 8.89 13.55 -29.67
N PRO A 110 8.39 12.43 -30.24
CA PRO A 110 7.78 11.28 -29.55
C PRO A 110 8.75 10.14 -29.22
N PHE A 111 8.39 9.35 -28.20
CA PHE A 111 9.10 8.12 -27.82
C PHE A 111 9.21 7.15 -29.00
N VAL A 112 10.30 6.39 -29.02
CA VAL A 112 10.57 5.43 -30.09
C VAL A 112 9.73 4.16 -29.90
N GLN A 113 9.51 3.78 -28.64
CA GLN A 113 8.69 2.63 -28.23
C GLN A 113 8.03 2.94 -26.87
N GLY A 114 6.80 2.47 -26.67
CA GLY A 114 6.09 2.59 -25.40
C GLY A 114 5.44 3.95 -25.17
N GLU A 115 4.99 4.16 -23.95
CA GLU A 115 4.32 5.38 -23.52
C GLU A 115 5.33 6.45 -23.06
N THR A 116 4.94 7.71 -23.21
CA THR A 116 5.69 8.86 -22.69
C THR A 116 5.87 8.75 -21.19
N PHE A 117 7.03 9.18 -20.72
CA PHE A 117 7.46 8.98 -19.34
C PHE A 117 7.87 10.30 -18.69
N ARG A 118 7.50 10.48 -17.41
CA ARG A 118 8.03 11.51 -16.52
C ARG A 118 8.24 10.92 -15.14
N LEU A 119 9.41 11.13 -14.51
CA LEU A 119 9.74 10.53 -13.21
C LEU A 119 8.70 10.89 -12.15
N LYS A 120 8.29 12.16 -12.08
CA LYS A 120 7.30 12.63 -11.10
C LYS A 120 5.95 11.93 -11.22
N ASP A 121 5.56 11.53 -12.43
CA ASP A 121 4.26 10.90 -12.68
C ASP A 121 4.29 9.40 -12.32
N LYS A 122 5.48 8.86 -12.01
CA LYS A 122 5.70 7.45 -11.64
C LYS A 122 5.93 7.21 -10.15
N ILE A 123 5.83 8.26 -9.33
CA ILE A 123 5.77 8.08 -7.88
C ILE A 123 4.61 7.14 -7.55
N GLY A 124 4.85 6.21 -6.62
CA GLY A 124 3.96 5.10 -6.28
C GLY A 124 4.34 3.78 -6.97
N ARG A 125 5.28 3.78 -7.93
CA ARG A 125 5.75 2.58 -8.61
C ARG A 125 7.28 2.56 -8.66
N PRO A 126 7.93 1.40 -8.46
CA PRO A 126 9.37 1.32 -8.68
C PRO A 126 9.69 1.42 -10.17
N LEU A 127 10.83 2.05 -10.47
CA LEU A 127 11.28 2.31 -11.84
C LEU A 127 12.69 1.78 -12.05
N VAL A 128 12.93 1.15 -13.19
CA VAL A 128 14.27 0.82 -13.68
C VAL A 128 14.59 1.72 -14.87
N LEU A 129 15.47 2.69 -14.62
CA LEU A 129 15.99 3.62 -15.61
C LEU A 129 17.31 3.09 -16.18
N MET A 130 17.37 2.84 -17.48
CA MET A 130 18.48 2.17 -18.15
C MET A 130 19.05 3.11 -19.20
N PHE A 131 20.34 3.40 -19.12
CA PHE A 131 21.06 4.10 -20.17
C PHE A 131 21.58 3.08 -21.18
N TRP A 132 21.32 3.34 -22.46
CA TRP A 132 21.50 2.38 -23.55
C TRP A 132 21.99 3.10 -24.81
N SER A 133 22.72 2.40 -25.69
CA SER A 133 23.01 2.89 -27.03
C SER A 133 23.17 1.73 -28.01
N LEU A 134 22.95 1.98 -29.30
CA LEU A 134 23.15 0.93 -30.32
C LEU A 134 24.62 0.52 -30.42
N ALA A 135 25.55 1.44 -30.19
CA ALA A 135 26.98 1.14 -30.16
C ALA A 135 27.33 0.20 -29.00
N GLN A 136 26.81 0.47 -27.80
CA GLN A 136 26.99 -0.40 -26.65
C GLN A 136 26.31 -1.76 -26.85
N GLU A 137 25.11 -1.82 -27.43
CA GLU A 137 24.40 -3.08 -27.69
C GLU A 137 25.23 -4.04 -28.56
N ASN A 138 25.99 -3.51 -29.53
CA ASN A 138 26.86 -4.33 -30.38
C ASN A 138 28.10 -4.89 -29.64
N ILE A 139 28.53 -4.25 -28.54
CA ILE A 139 29.70 -4.65 -27.76
C ILE A 139 29.30 -5.50 -26.56
N ILE A 140 28.19 -5.16 -25.90
CA ILE A 140 27.63 -5.84 -24.74
C ILE A 140 26.11 -5.91 -24.96
N PRO A 141 25.56 -7.00 -25.53
CA PRO A 141 24.11 -7.07 -25.78
C PRO A 141 23.28 -7.02 -24.47
N THR A 142 22.35 -6.08 -24.34
CA THR A 142 21.49 -5.91 -23.14
C THR A 142 19.99 -5.96 -23.42
N ALA A 143 19.54 -5.84 -24.66
CA ALA A 143 18.11 -5.79 -24.97
C ALA A 143 17.32 -7.03 -24.49
N ALA A 144 17.91 -8.24 -24.62
CA ALA A 144 17.30 -9.47 -24.13
C ALA A 144 17.19 -9.49 -22.59
N TYR A 145 18.16 -8.90 -21.90
CA TYR A 145 18.14 -8.79 -20.44
C TYR A 145 17.04 -7.83 -19.96
N TYR A 146 16.95 -6.65 -20.58
CA TYR A 146 15.94 -5.65 -20.25
C TYR A 146 14.52 -6.17 -20.48
N SER A 147 14.33 -6.94 -21.55
CA SER A 147 13.07 -7.64 -21.83
C SER A 147 12.72 -8.67 -20.75
N GLU A 148 13.69 -9.44 -20.28
CA GLU A 148 13.46 -10.41 -19.21
C GLU A 148 13.12 -9.71 -17.89
N LEU A 149 13.80 -8.61 -17.56
CA LEU A 149 13.47 -7.81 -16.39
C LEU A 149 12.02 -7.30 -16.45
N ALA A 150 11.63 -6.70 -17.57
CA ALA A 150 10.26 -6.20 -17.77
C ALA A 150 9.23 -7.32 -17.68
N LYS A 151 9.52 -8.48 -18.26
CA LYS A 151 8.64 -9.65 -18.18
C LYS A 151 8.49 -10.19 -16.76
N ARG A 152 9.59 -10.27 -16.00
CA ARG A 152 9.61 -10.85 -14.65
C ARG A 152 8.98 -9.92 -13.63
N TRP A 153 9.30 -8.63 -13.69
CA TRP A 153 8.99 -7.66 -12.65
C TRP A 153 7.84 -6.71 -13.03
N GLY A 154 7.57 -6.52 -14.32
CA GLY A 154 6.46 -5.69 -14.80
C GLY A 154 5.09 -6.05 -14.21
N PRO A 155 4.72 -7.35 -14.07
CA PRO A 155 3.46 -7.73 -13.41
C PRO A 155 3.34 -7.21 -11.97
N GLN A 156 4.45 -7.05 -11.26
CA GLN A 156 4.50 -6.52 -9.89
C GLN A 156 4.46 -4.98 -9.86
N GLY A 157 4.27 -4.32 -11.00
CA GLY A 157 4.18 -2.86 -11.10
C GLY A 157 5.51 -2.15 -11.34
N PHE A 158 6.62 -2.87 -11.58
CA PHE A 158 7.86 -2.23 -12.01
C PHE A 158 7.71 -1.64 -13.42
N GLU A 159 8.18 -0.42 -13.58
CA GLU A 159 8.27 0.24 -14.88
C GLU A 159 9.71 0.27 -15.39
N PHE A 160 9.88 0.26 -16.70
CA PHE A 160 11.18 0.15 -17.37
C PHE A 160 11.32 1.22 -18.43
N LEU A 161 12.33 2.06 -18.31
CA LEU A 161 12.65 3.12 -19.26
C LEU A 161 14.10 2.95 -19.74
N ALA A 162 14.28 2.76 -21.03
CA ALA A 162 15.58 2.87 -21.69
C ALA A 162 15.74 4.26 -22.31
N LEU A 163 16.79 4.97 -21.90
CA LEU A 163 17.21 6.25 -22.44
C LEU A 163 18.38 6.03 -23.40
N LEU A 164 18.16 6.38 -24.66
CA LEU A 164 19.17 6.32 -25.70
C LEU A 164 19.90 7.64 -25.83
N ASP A 165 21.20 7.58 -26.14
CA ASP A 165 21.89 8.74 -26.66
C ASP A 165 21.27 9.24 -27.99
N ASN A 166 21.52 10.50 -28.32
CA ASN A 166 21.05 11.12 -29.55
C ASN A 166 21.95 10.87 -30.77
N THR A 167 22.92 9.94 -30.66
CA THR A 167 23.91 9.72 -31.72
C THR A 167 23.37 8.90 -32.90
N HIS A 168 22.14 8.40 -32.77
CA HIS A 168 21.48 7.57 -33.77
C HIS A 168 20.13 8.18 -34.20
N ASP A 169 19.86 8.12 -35.50
CA ASP A 169 18.56 8.57 -36.05
C ASP A 169 17.39 7.72 -35.49
N PRO A 170 16.25 8.32 -35.11
CA PRO A 170 15.12 7.59 -34.55
C PRO A 170 14.63 6.41 -35.41
N MET A 171 14.68 6.49 -36.75
CA MET A 171 14.33 5.36 -37.60
C MET A 171 15.33 4.20 -37.48
N MET A 172 16.62 4.48 -37.34
CA MET A 172 17.63 3.44 -37.10
C MET A 172 17.35 2.71 -35.79
N VAL A 173 16.98 3.45 -34.74
CA VAL A 173 16.61 2.87 -33.44
C VAL A 173 15.36 2.00 -33.58
N ARG A 174 14.31 2.47 -34.28
CA ARG A 174 13.12 1.65 -34.56
C ARG A 174 13.46 0.37 -35.32
N GLN A 175 14.34 0.43 -36.30
CA GLN A 175 14.79 -0.75 -37.05
C GLN A 175 15.56 -1.74 -36.18
N ALA A 176 16.40 -1.24 -35.25
CA ALA A 176 17.10 -2.08 -34.29
C ALA A 176 16.12 -2.77 -33.34
N LEU A 177 15.15 -2.03 -32.79
CA LEU A 177 14.10 -2.58 -31.91
C LEU A 177 13.21 -3.59 -32.63
N ASN A 178 12.97 -3.45 -33.93
CA ASN A 178 12.24 -4.47 -34.70
C ASN A 178 13.01 -5.79 -34.82
N LYS A 179 14.35 -5.74 -34.83
CA LYS A 179 15.20 -6.95 -34.88
C LYS A 179 15.38 -7.57 -33.50
N THR A 180 15.53 -6.74 -32.48
CA THR A 180 15.69 -7.16 -31.08
C THR A 180 14.68 -6.42 -30.21
N PRO A 181 13.42 -6.88 -30.16
CA PRO A 181 12.36 -6.20 -29.41
C PRO A 181 12.64 -6.16 -27.92
N MET A 182 12.25 -5.05 -27.29
CA MET A 182 12.26 -4.88 -25.83
C MET A 182 10.84 -4.75 -25.27
N PRO A 183 10.01 -5.82 -25.30
CA PRO A 183 8.63 -5.73 -24.83
C PRO A 183 8.58 -5.33 -23.35
N GLY A 184 7.64 -4.43 -23.02
CA GLY A 184 7.47 -3.92 -21.66
C GLY A 184 8.48 -2.83 -21.24
N VAL A 185 9.37 -2.40 -22.14
CA VAL A 185 10.32 -1.30 -21.92
C VAL A 185 9.90 -0.10 -22.77
N SER A 186 9.74 1.08 -22.16
CA SER A 186 9.63 2.33 -22.91
C SER A 186 11.03 2.76 -23.37
N VAL A 187 11.15 3.24 -24.62
CA VAL A 187 12.43 3.69 -25.19
C VAL A 187 12.29 5.14 -25.67
N ALA A 188 13.11 6.01 -25.11
CA ALA A 188 13.21 7.41 -25.50
C ALA A 188 14.64 7.75 -25.94
N ILE A 189 14.75 8.82 -26.73
CA ILE A 189 16.04 9.38 -27.15
C ILE A 189 16.23 10.67 -26.36
N ASP A 190 17.42 10.86 -25.80
CA ASP A 190 17.81 12.10 -25.15
C ASP A 190 17.72 13.28 -26.11
N ASP A 191 17.65 14.49 -25.59
CA ASP A 191 17.57 15.67 -26.43
C ASP A 191 18.86 15.89 -27.27
N LEU A 192 18.81 16.83 -28.20
CA LEU A 192 19.93 17.18 -29.08
C LEU A 192 21.20 17.63 -28.33
N ASP A 193 21.08 18.10 -27.10
CA ASP A 193 22.20 18.57 -26.27
C ASP A 193 22.76 17.48 -25.33
N LEU A 194 22.21 16.25 -25.38
CA LEU A 194 22.53 15.16 -24.45
C LEU A 194 22.33 15.56 -22.98
N THR A 195 21.35 16.43 -22.71
CA THR A 195 21.12 17.03 -21.40
C THR A 195 20.96 15.95 -20.33
N THR A 196 20.23 14.87 -20.62
CA THR A 196 20.03 13.79 -19.65
C THR A 196 21.32 13.01 -19.43
N HIS A 197 22.01 12.60 -20.48
CA HIS A 197 23.25 11.82 -20.37
C HIS A 197 24.35 12.60 -19.61
N TYR A 198 24.44 13.92 -19.80
CA TYR A 198 25.33 14.78 -19.02
C TYR A 198 24.86 14.94 -17.58
N ALA A 199 23.58 15.20 -17.34
CA ALA A 199 23.03 15.36 -15.99
C ALA A 199 23.21 14.10 -15.13
N TYR A 200 23.17 12.93 -15.75
CA TYR A 200 23.38 11.63 -15.12
C TYR A 200 24.85 11.18 -15.14
N HIS A 201 25.77 11.97 -15.68
CA HIS A 201 27.20 11.65 -15.79
C HIS A 201 27.49 10.30 -16.48
N VAL A 202 26.66 9.94 -17.46
CA VAL A 202 26.84 8.73 -18.28
C VAL A 202 27.89 8.96 -19.37
N VAL A 203 27.98 10.20 -19.84
CA VAL A 203 29.03 10.67 -20.77
C VAL A 203 30.15 11.29 -19.93
N GLY A 204 31.22 10.53 -19.68
CA GLY A 204 32.27 10.88 -18.74
C GLY A 204 33.59 11.32 -19.38
N GLY A 205 33.68 12.52 -19.94
CA GLY A 205 34.96 13.13 -20.35
C GLY A 205 35.87 12.22 -21.20
N ASP A 206 37.20 12.40 -21.08
CA ASP A 206 38.22 11.75 -21.93
C ASP A 206 38.26 10.19 -21.86
N ASP A 207 37.53 9.56 -20.93
CA ASP A 207 37.62 8.11 -20.64
C ASP A 207 36.43 7.28 -21.14
N GLY A 208 35.47 7.89 -21.85
CA GLY A 208 34.42 7.18 -22.59
C GLY A 208 33.02 7.12 -21.94
N TRP A 209 32.16 6.29 -22.54
CA TRP A 209 30.75 6.13 -22.14
C TRP A 209 30.63 5.09 -21.01
N ASN A 210 30.02 5.47 -19.89
CA ASN A 210 29.70 4.54 -18.81
C ASN A 210 28.40 3.80 -19.15
N LEU A 211 28.46 2.87 -20.12
CA LEU A 211 27.32 2.08 -20.58
C LEU A 211 27.68 0.57 -20.58
N PRO A 212 26.74 -0.32 -20.22
CA PRO A 212 25.39 -0.04 -19.75
C PRO A 212 25.34 0.47 -18.30
N HIS A 213 24.53 1.49 -18.03
CA HIS A 213 24.34 2.04 -16.68
C HIS A 213 22.85 2.04 -16.32
N ILE A 214 22.52 1.58 -15.12
CA ILE A 214 21.14 1.37 -14.70
C ILE A 214 20.94 1.97 -13.31
N LEU A 215 19.82 2.66 -13.13
CA LEU A 215 19.32 3.15 -11.85
C LEU A 215 18.01 2.43 -11.53
N VAL A 216 17.86 2.00 -10.27
CA VAL A 216 16.60 1.50 -9.72
C VAL A 216 16.08 2.50 -8.72
N LEU A 217 14.89 3.00 -8.96
CA LEU A 217 14.17 3.91 -8.08
C LEU A 217 13.09 3.13 -7.31
N ASP A 218 12.92 3.46 -6.03
CA ASP A 218 11.81 2.98 -5.22
C ASP A 218 10.49 3.70 -5.56
N VAL A 219 9.41 3.32 -4.87
CA VAL A 219 8.07 3.91 -5.02
C VAL A 219 8.02 5.41 -4.65
N HIS A 220 9.06 5.96 -4.03
CA HIS A 220 9.17 7.39 -3.71
C HIS A 220 10.07 8.14 -4.71
N GLY A 221 10.53 7.47 -5.77
CA GLY A 221 11.41 8.05 -6.78
C GLY A 221 12.85 8.23 -6.29
N LYS A 222 13.27 7.58 -5.20
CA LYS A 222 14.66 7.61 -4.72
C LYS A 222 15.44 6.44 -5.31
N VAL A 223 16.67 6.70 -5.75
CA VAL A 223 17.54 5.64 -6.26
C VAL A 223 18.00 4.73 -5.12
N VAL A 224 17.66 3.45 -5.18
CA VAL A 224 18.09 2.43 -4.23
C VAL A 224 19.26 1.60 -4.74
N TRP A 225 19.47 1.59 -6.06
CA TRP A 225 20.60 0.92 -6.68
C TRP A 225 21.01 1.65 -7.96
N GLU A 226 22.31 1.64 -8.24
CA GLU A 226 22.91 2.29 -9.40
C GLU A 226 24.18 1.53 -9.81
N GLY A 227 24.36 1.27 -11.11
CA GLY A 227 25.59 0.74 -11.67
C GLY A 227 25.41 -0.11 -12.94
N ASP A 228 26.47 -0.88 -13.25
CA ASP A 228 26.54 -1.81 -14.39
C ASP A 228 25.99 -3.20 -14.00
N PRO A 229 25.14 -3.85 -14.82
CA PRO A 229 24.63 -5.20 -14.61
C PRO A 229 25.69 -6.32 -14.67
N SER A 230 26.97 -5.99 -14.87
CA SER A 230 28.13 -6.87 -14.98
C SER A 230 28.02 -7.89 -16.10
N LEU A 231 27.55 -7.46 -17.27
CA LEU A 231 27.36 -8.32 -18.45
C LEU A 231 28.66 -8.45 -19.25
N ALA A 232 28.93 -9.66 -19.76
CA ALA A 232 30.17 -9.94 -20.46
C ALA A 232 30.17 -9.36 -21.88
N SER A 233 31.27 -8.70 -22.28
CA SER A 233 31.44 -8.22 -23.65
C SER A 233 31.37 -9.36 -24.68
N GLY A 234 30.72 -9.11 -25.81
CA GLY A 234 30.47 -10.04 -26.90
C GLY A 234 29.38 -11.08 -26.63
N VAL A 235 29.01 -11.31 -25.37
CA VAL A 235 28.04 -12.33 -24.95
C VAL A 235 26.74 -11.69 -24.44
N GLY A 236 26.85 -10.63 -23.65
CA GLY A 236 25.71 -10.01 -22.99
C GLY A 236 25.16 -10.87 -21.85
N TRP A 237 23.84 -10.86 -21.69
CA TRP A 237 23.16 -11.69 -20.70
C TRP A 237 22.89 -13.11 -21.18
N VAL A 238 23.20 -14.07 -20.31
CA VAL A 238 22.88 -15.48 -20.51
C VAL A 238 21.57 -15.79 -19.83
N LYS A 239 20.61 -16.39 -20.54
CA LYS A 239 19.29 -16.70 -19.99
C LYS A 239 19.37 -17.50 -18.69
N GLY A 240 18.69 -17.01 -17.65
CA GLY A 240 18.68 -17.62 -16.32
C GLY A 240 19.89 -17.29 -15.44
N SER A 241 20.87 -16.54 -15.95
CA SER A 241 21.96 -16.00 -15.11
C SER A 241 21.45 -14.84 -14.25
N GLN A 242 21.93 -14.78 -13.00
CA GLN A 242 21.67 -13.66 -12.09
C GLN A 242 22.71 -12.57 -12.28
N THR A 243 22.29 -11.33 -12.13
CA THR A 243 23.13 -10.14 -12.12
C THR A 243 23.09 -9.46 -10.73
N PRO A 244 23.97 -8.48 -10.46
CA PRO A 244 23.89 -7.67 -9.25
C PRO A 244 22.58 -6.89 -9.09
N LEU A 245 21.79 -6.71 -10.17
CA LEU A 245 20.54 -5.95 -10.20
C LEU A 245 19.33 -6.77 -9.69
N ASP A 246 19.36 -8.11 -9.80
CA ASP A 246 18.24 -8.95 -9.36
C ASP A 246 17.92 -8.80 -7.87
N ARG A 247 18.95 -8.69 -7.02
CA ARG A 247 18.77 -8.57 -5.56
C ARG A 247 18.10 -7.25 -5.14
N PRO A 248 18.50 -6.07 -5.65
CA PRO A 248 17.77 -4.82 -5.42
C PRO A 248 16.28 -4.91 -5.79
N LEU A 249 15.95 -5.52 -6.93
CA LEU A 249 14.55 -5.66 -7.37
C LEU A 249 13.76 -6.59 -6.42
N GLU A 250 14.34 -7.73 -6.04
CA GLU A 250 13.77 -8.63 -5.03
C GLU A 250 13.57 -7.94 -3.68
N ALA A 251 14.54 -7.14 -3.25
CA ALA A 251 14.47 -6.40 -1.99
C ALA A 251 13.37 -5.33 -2.01
N LEU A 252 13.22 -4.60 -3.13
CA LEU A 252 12.15 -3.62 -3.30
C LEU A 252 10.77 -4.27 -3.29
N SER A 253 10.59 -5.37 -4.04
CA SER A 253 9.31 -6.07 -4.09
C SER A 253 8.85 -6.51 -2.71
N ARG A 254 9.77 -7.05 -1.90
CA ARG A 254 9.48 -7.43 -0.50
C ARG A 254 9.22 -6.22 0.40
N LYS A 255 10.06 -5.18 0.32
CA LYS A 255 9.97 -4.00 1.17
C LYS A 255 8.63 -3.28 1.00
N TYR A 256 8.12 -3.21 -0.22
CA TYR A 256 6.90 -2.48 -0.57
C TYR A 256 5.70 -3.40 -0.85
N HIS A 257 5.79 -4.69 -0.50
CA HIS A 257 4.72 -5.67 -0.67
C HIS A 257 4.15 -5.77 -2.11
N LEU A 258 5.00 -5.56 -3.13
CA LEU A 258 4.55 -5.43 -4.52
C LEU A 258 3.95 -6.74 -5.07
N ASP A 259 4.50 -7.88 -4.67
CA ASP A 259 3.92 -9.20 -4.96
C ASP A 259 2.49 -9.33 -4.42
N THR A 260 2.28 -8.95 -3.15
CA THR A 260 0.97 -9.00 -2.51
C THR A 260 -0.01 -8.02 -3.14
N LEU A 261 0.44 -6.81 -3.49
CA LEU A 261 -0.38 -5.83 -4.20
C LEU A 261 -0.82 -6.37 -5.57
N HIS A 262 0.06 -7.07 -6.29
CA HIS A 262 -0.30 -7.72 -7.55
C HIS A 262 -1.36 -8.81 -7.35
N GLU A 263 -1.19 -9.69 -6.35
CA GLU A 263 -2.17 -10.74 -6.03
C GLU A 263 -3.55 -10.18 -5.64
N LEU A 264 -3.58 -8.99 -5.03
CA LEU A 264 -4.80 -8.32 -4.59
C LEU A 264 -5.41 -7.36 -5.63
N GLN A 265 -4.91 -7.33 -6.86
CA GLN A 265 -5.52 -6.55 -7.94
C GLN A 265 -7.00 -6.89 -8.11
N GLY A 266 -7.84 -5.89 -8.34
CA GLY A 266 -9.30 -6.07 -8.41
C GLY A 266 -10.02 -6.05 -7.05
N THR A 267 -9.30 -5.96 -5.93
CA THR A 267 -9.92 -5.95 -4.60
C THR A 267 -10.70 -4.68 -4.33
N LEU A 268 -10.17 -3.52 -4.73
CA LEU A 268 -10.83 -2.23 -4.55
C LEU A 268 -12.23 -2.22 -5.18
N GLU A 269 -12.35 -2.68 -6.42
CA GLU A 269 -13.59 -2.69 -7.18
C GLU A 269 -14.65 -3.56 -6.50
N ARG A 270 -14.23 -4.69 -5.91
CA ARG A 270 -15.12 -5.57 -5.13
C ARG A 270 -15.53 -4.94 -3.80
N VAL A 271 -14.61 -4.25 -3.12
CA VAL A 271 -14.91 -3.52 -1.88
C VAL A 271 -15.90 -2.39 -2.15
N GLU A 272 -15.69 -1.61 -3.20
CA GLU A 272 -16.59 -0.53 -3.61
C GLU A 272 -17.98 -1.05 -3.99
N ALA A 273 -18.05 -2.17 -4.72
CA ALA A 273 -19.33 -2.81 -5.06
C ALA A 273 -20.08 -3.27 -3.80
N ALA A 274 -19.39 -3.88 -2.82
CA ALA A 274 -20.00 -4.30 -1.57
C ALA A 274 -20.47 -3.11 -0.72
N GLN A 275 -19.67 -2.04 -0.66
CA GLN A 275 -20.06 -0.78 0.01
C GLN A 275 -21.31 -0.18 -0.61
N GLN A 276 -21.37 -0.08 -1.95
CA GLN A 276 -22.53 0.47 -2.66
C GLN A 276 -23.81 -0.36 -2.46
N ALA A 277 -23.66 -1.67 -2.26
CA ALA A 277 -24.76 -2.57 -1.94
C ALA A 277 -25.21 -2.49 -0.46
N GLY A 278 -24.50 -1.75 0.39
CA GLY A 278 -24.74 -1.72 1.84
C GLY A 278 -24.32 -3.01 2.56
N ASP A 279 -23.58 -3.91 1.91
CA ASP A 279 -23.05 -5.13 2.51
C ASP A 279 -21.72 -4.83 3.21
N TRP A 280 -21.81 -4.18 4.37
CA TRP A 280 -20.67 -3.73 5.16
C TRP A 280 -19.78 -4.88 5.61
N LYS A 281 -20.39 -6.01 5.99
CA LYS A 281 -19.64 -7.21 6.37
C LYS A 281 -18.71 -7.67 5.25
N THR A 282 -19.25 -7.83 4.04
CA THR A 282 -18.46 -8.25 2.88
C THR A 282 -17.43 -7.20 2.51
N ALA A 283 -17.79 -5.92 2.53
CA ALA A 283 -16.86 -4.82 2.25
C ALA A 283 -15.66 -4.82 3.21
N LEU A 284 -15.90 -4.90 4.52
CA LEU A 284 -14.83 -4.94 5.54
C LEU A 284 -13.95 -6.19 5.41
N THR A 285 -14.56 -7.35 5.16
CA THR A 285 -13.83 -8.61 4.98
C THR A 285 -12.92 -8.57 3.76
N LEU A 286 -13.41 -8.03 2.63
CA LEU A 286 -12.62 -7.87 1.42
C LEU A 286 -11.55 -6.78 1.55
N ALA A 287 -11.83 -5.74 2.34
CA ALA A 287 -10.92 -4.63 2.54
C ALA A 287 -9.68 -5.02 3.36
N ALA A 288 -9.82 -5.91 4.35
CA ALA A 288 -8.77 -6.18 5.33
C ALA A 288 -7.40 -6.54 4.72
N PRO A 289 -7.26 -7.50 3.79
CA PRO A 289 -5.95 -7.88 3.25
C PRO A 289 -5.20 -6.73 2.57
N LEU A 290 -5.91 -5.79 1.94
CA LEU A 290 -5.31 -4.65 1.27
C LEU A 290 -5.08 -3.49 2.24
N ALA A 291 -6.03 -3.23 3.13
CA ALA A 291 -6.00 -2.12 4.08
C ALA A 291 -4.92 -2.28 5.16
N ASP A 292 -4.51 -3.51 5.45
CA ASP A 292 -3.51 -3.83 6.49
C ASP A 292 -2.06 -3.84 5.95
N LEU A 293 -1.86 -3.70 4.64
CA LEU A 293 -0.52 -3.57 4.06
C LEU A 293 0.11 -2.22 4.43
N ASP A 294 1.41 -2.22 4.73
CA ASP A 294 2.22 -1.00 4.87
C ASP A 294 2.60 -0.46 3.47
N ALA A 295 1.60 0.07 2.76
CA ALA A 295 1.70 0.52 1.37
C ALA A 295 0.96 1.84 1.14
N ASP A 296 1.29 2.84 1.95
CA ASP A 296 0.66 4.18 1.94
C ASP A 296 0.88 4.97 0.64
N PHE A 297 1.73 4.47 -0.25
CA PHE A 297 1.97 5.03 -1.57
C PHE A 297 0.96 4.54 -2.62
N ASP A 298 0.27 3.41 -2.36
CA ASP A 298 -0.63 2.79 -3.34
C ASP A 298 -2.05 3.40 -3.23
N PRO A 299 -2.60 3.96 -4.33
CA PRO A 299 -3.92 4.59 -4.30
C PRO A 299 -5.06 3.64 -3.92
N ALA A 300 -4.98 2.36 -4.27
CA ALA A 300 -6.02 1.40 -3.94
C ALA A 300 -6.00 1.06 -2.44
N VAL A 301 -4.82 0.95 -1.83
CA VAL A 301 -4.66 0.77 -0.38
C VAL A 301 -5.24 1.97 0.37
N ILE A 302 -4.89 3.19 -0.04
CA ILE A 302 -5.42 4.43 0.56
C ILE A 302 -6.95 4.42 0.47
N ARG A 303 -7.50 4.17 -0.73
CA ARG A 303 -8.95 4.19 -0.96
C ARG A 303 -9.70 3.13 -0.15
N VAL A 304 -9.19 1.91 -0.08
CA VAL A 304 -9.81 0.84 0.72
C VAL A 304 -9.78 1.17 2.21
N ARG A 305 -8.73 1.80 2.71
CA ARG A 305 -8.69 2.28 4.11
C ARG A 305 -9.70 3.39 4.37
N GLU A 306 -9.89 4.32 3.43
CA GLU A 306 -10.96 5.33 3.53
C GLU A 306 -12.34 4.68 3.64
N ILE A 307 -12.63 3.72 2.76
CA ILE A 307 -13.92 2.99 2.76
C ILE A 307 -14.10 2.25 4.09
N ARG A 308 -13.07 1.53 4.55
CA ARG A 308 -13.09 0.85 5.85
C ARG A 308 -13.41 1.83 6.98
N ASN A 309 -12.73 2.98 7.02
CA ASN A 309 -12.94 3.98 8.06
C ASN A 309 -14.35 4.62 7.99
N GLN A 310 -14.89 4.83 6.78
CA GLN A 310 -16.25 5.32 6.60
C GLN A 310 -17.27 4.34 7.16
N ILE A 311 -17.17 3.05 6.79
CA ILE A 311 -18.05 2.00 7.31
C ILE A 311 -17.94 1.94 8.84
N LEU A 312 -16.72 1.90 9.39
CA LEU A 312 -16.52 1.87 10.85
C LEU A 312 -17.15 3.08 11.55
N ALA A 313 -16.99 4.29 11.00
CA ALA A 313 -17.58 5.51 11.55
C ALA A 313 -19.12 5.47 11.56
N GLU A 314 -19.75 4.85 10.56
CA GLU A 314 -21.20 4.60 10.56
C GLU A 314 -21.62 3.67 11.70
N GLY A 315 -20.78 2.66 12.01
CA GLY A 315 -21.00 1.71 13.10
C GLY A 315 -20.71 2.23 14.51
N GLU A 316 -19.85 3.24 14.68
CA GLU A 316 -19.37 3.71 15.99
C GLU A 316 -20.48 4.13 16.95
N ASN A 317 -21.59 4.66 16.44
CA ASN A 317 -22.71 5.12 17.27
C ASN A 317 -23.64 3.99 17.72
N LEU A 318 -23.61 2.81 17.06
CA LEU A 318 -24.53 1.70 17.36
C LEU A 318 -24.53 1.27 18.84
N PRO A 319 -23.39 1.14 19.55
CA PRO A 319 -23.39 0.76 20.95
C PRO A 319 -23.98 1.85 21.86
N GLN A 320 -23.84 3.13 21.50
CA GLN A 320 -24.39 4.25 22.25
C GLN A 320 -25.89 4.40 22.00
N ASP A 321 -26.33 4.27 20.76
CA ASP A 321 -27.75 4.26 20.39
C ASP A 321 -28.47 3.06 21.03
N ALA A 322 -27.82 1.90 21.08
CA ALA A 322 -28.34 0.74 21.81
C ALA A 322 -28.49 1.03 23.31
N GLN A 323 -27.55 1.77 23.91
CA GLN A 323 -27.65 2.16 25.31
C GLN A 323 -28.80 3.15 25.55
N LEU A 324 -28.95 4.16 24.69
CA LEU A 324 -30.06 5.11 24.74
C LEU A 324 -31.43 4.42 24.53
N ALA A 325 -31.51 3.47 23.60
CA ALA A 325 -32.72 2.66 23.39
C ALA A 325 -33.07 1.87 24.65
N TYR A 326 -32.07 1.25 25.30
CA TYR A 326 -32.28 0.54 26.56
C TYR A 326 -32.80 1.49 27.67
N GLU A 327 -32.21 2.67 27.81
CA GLU A 327 -32.62 3.68 28.81
C GLU A 327 -34.04 4.20 28.58
N ARG A 328 -34.49 4.26 27.32
CA ARG A 328 -35.88 4.58 26.94
C ARG A 328 -36.85 3.42 27.18
N GLY A 329 -36.39 2.29 27.74
CA GLY A 329 -37.21 1.11 27.99
C GLY A 329 -37.44 0.25 26.75
N TRP A 330 -36.55 0.32 25.76
CA TRP A 330 -36.59 -0.44 24.51
C TRP A 330 -35.47 -1.49 24.42
N PRO A 331 -35.51 -2.54 25.27
CA PRO A 331 -34.44 -3.51 25.38
C PRO A 331 -34.29 -4.45 24.17
N LEU A 332 -35.36 -4.72 23.40
CA LEU A 332 -35.28 -5.59 22.21
C LEU A 332 -34.65 -4.83 21.04
N LYS A 333 -35.02 -3.57 20.82
CA LYS A 333 -34.35 -2.66 19.88
C LYS A 333 -32.86 -2.50 20.21
N SER A 334 -32.54 -2.29 21.48
CA SER A 334 -31.15 -2.26 21.96
C SER A 334 -30.39 -3.53 21.60
N ALA A 335 -30.98 -4.71 21.82
CA ALA A 335 -30.36 -5.98 21.47
C ALA A 335 -30.21 -6.17 19.95
N ALA A 336 -31.17 -5.72 19.15
CA ALA A 336 -31.12 -5.79 17.70
C ALA A 336 -29.97 -4.94 17.13
N MET A 337 -29.80 -3.71 17.63
CA MET A 337 -28.68 -2.83 17.27
C MET A 337 -27.33 -3.48 17.60
N LEU A 338 -27.18 -4.06 18.80
CA LEU A 338 -25.94 -4.72 19.21
C LEU A 338 -25.66 -5.98 18.38
N ARG A 339 -26.69 -6.77 18.04
CA ARG A 339 -26.54 -7.93 17.16
C ARG A 339 -26.11 -7.53 15.75
N HIS A 340 -26.70 -6.46 15.22
CA HIS A 340 -26.31 -5.90 13.94
C HIS A 340 -24.85 -5.46 13.94
N ALA A 341 -24.41 -4.75 14.98
CA ALA A 341 -23.00 -4.37 15.15
C ALA A 341 -22.06 -5.60 15.17
N VAL A 342 -22.45 -6.71 15.80
CA VAL A 342 -21.65 -7.95 15.83
C VAL A 342 -21.61 -8.63 14.45
N VAL A 343 -22.70 -8.60 13.70
CA VAL A 343 -22.81 -9.31 12.41
C VAL A 343 -22.15 -8.53 11.28
N GLU A 344 -22.38 -7.22 11.20
CA GLU A 344 -21.93 -6.37 10.10
C GLU A 344 -20.49 -5.88 10.24
N PHE A 345 -19.93 -5.89 11.46
CA PHE A 345 -18.59 -5.38 11.73
C PHE A 345 -17.66 -6.45 12.32
N PRO A 346 -17.51 -7.62 11.67
CA PRO A 346 -16.74 -8.73 12.22
C PRO A 346 -15.28 -8.33 12.44
N GLU A 347 -14.66 -8.92 13.47
CA GLU A 347 -13.22 -8.75 13.76
C GLU A 347 -12.80 -7.29 14.05
N THR A 348 -13.75 -6.45 14.45
CA THR A 348 -13.50 -5.07 14.89
C THR A 348 -13.67 -4.94 16.40
N SER A 349 -13.03 -3.91 16.97
CA SER A 349 -13.25 -3.53 18.38
C SER A 349 -14.72 -3.15 18.67
N LEU A 350 -15.45 -2.70 17.64
CA LEU A 350 -16.88 -2.43 17.70
C LEU A 350 -17.69 -3.72 17.94
N SER A 351 -17.43 -4.78 17.18
CA SER A 351 -18.08 -6.08 17.36
C SER A 351 -17.77 -6.66 18.75
N ASP A 352 -16.53 -6.60 19.21
CA ASP A 352 -16.15 -7.07 20.55
C ASP A 352 -16.91 -6.35 21.66
N LEU A 353 -16.98 -5.01 21.57
CA LEU A 353 -17.74 -4.19 22.51
C LEU A 353 -19.24 -4.52 22.47
N ALA A 354 -19.79 -4.65 21.26
CA ALA A 354 -21.20 -4.96 21.04
C ALA A 354 -21.56 -6.35 21.59
N GLU A 355 -20.71 -7.35 21.40
CA GLU A 355 -20.92 -8.70 21.91
C GLU A 355 -20.93 -8.72 23.44
N VAL A 356 -19.97 -8.04 24.08
CA VAL A 356 -19.92 -7.93 25.54
C VAL A 356 -21.17 -7.24 26.09
N ARG A 357 -21.62 -6.15 25.44
CA ARG A 357 -22.83 -5.41 25.83
C ARG A 357 -24.09 -6.26 25.62
N LEU A 358 -24.18 -6.99 24.51
CA LEU A 358 -25.30 -7.87 24.19
C LEU A 358 -25.43 -8.98 25.24
N ARG A 359 -24.33 -9.68 25.55
CA ARG A 359 -24.30 -10.73 26.59
C ARG A 359 -24.73 -10.18 27.96
N LYS A 360 -24.38 -8.93 28.29
CA LYS A 360 -24.84 -8.26 29.53
C LYS A 360 -26.32 -7.92 29.47
N LEU A 361 -26.80 -7.37 28.36
CA LEU A 361 -28.19 -6.98 28.13
C LEU A 361 -29.13 -8.19 28.25
N GLU A 362 -28.77 -9.32 27.62
CA GLU A 362 -29.60 -10.53 27.59
C GLU A 362 -29.82 -11.16 28.98
N LYS A 363 -28.94 -10.86 29.94
CA LYS A 363 -29.08 -11.29 31.35
C LYS A 363 -30.02 -10.40 32.16
N ARG A 364 -30.29 -9.16 31.71
CA ARG A 364 -31.12 -8.19 32.46
C ARG A 364 -32.57 -8.65 32.54
N ALA A 365 -33.23 -8.36 33.65
CA ALA A 365 -34.62 -8.73 33.89
C ALA A 365 -35.55 -8.09 32.85
N LEU A 366 -35.36 -6.80 32.58
CA LEU A 366 -36.17 -6.02 31.62
C LEU A 366 -36.15 -6.64 30.21
N TYR A 367 -34.98 -7.05 29.70
CA TYR A 367 -34.87 -7.72 28.41
C TYR A 367 -35.60 -9.07 28.39
N ARG A 368 -35.39 -9.91 29.42
CA ARG A 368 -36.02 -11.24 29.49
C ARG A 368 -37.55 -11.15 29.57
N GLN A 369 -38.06 -10.17 30.32
CA GLN A 369 -39.48 -9.88 30.38
C GLN A 369 -40.00 -9.42 29.02
N ALA A 370 -39.39 -8.39 28.43
CA ALA A 370 -39.77 -7.86 27.12
C ALA A 370 -39.78 -8.97 26.05
N LYS A 371 -38.76 -9.83 26.01
CA LYS A 371 -38.67 -10.96 25.07
C LYS A 371 -39.83 -11.96 25.23
N LYS A 372 -40.24 -12.24 26.48
CA LYS A 372 -41.38 -13.12 26.77
C LYS A 372 -42.70 -12.51 26.29
N GLU A 373 -42.94 -11.24 26.63
CA GLU A 373 -44.14 -10.50 26.24
C GLU A 373 -44.22 -10.31 24.72
N TRP A 374 -43.10 -10.01 24.06
CA TRP A 374 -42.99 -9.93 22.61
C TRP A 374 -43.33 -11.26 21.93
N GLY A 375 -42.88 -12.37 22.51
CA GLY A 375 -43.25 -13.71 22.06
C GLY A 375 -44.74 -14.03 22.27
N GLN A 376 -45.41 -13.42 23.24
CA GLN A 376 -46.87 -13.49 23.38
C GLN A 376 -47.55 -12.68 22.30
N LEU A 377 -47.15 -11.42 22.06
CA LEU A 377 -47.68 -10.60 20.97
C LEU A 377 -47.61 -11.30 19.60
N MET A 378 -46.47 -11.90 19.27
CA MET A 378 -46.32 -12.71 18.03
C MET A 378 -47.33 -13.86 17.94
N LYS A 379 -47.66 -14.52 19.05
CA LYS A 379 -48.65 -15.61 19.07
C LYS A 379 -50.07 -15.06 18.87
N ILE A 380 -50.38 -13.90 19.45
CA ILE A 380 -51.67 -13.23 19.29
C ILE A 380 -51.87 -12.84 17.83
N THR A 381 -50.90 -12.16 17.21
CA THR A 381 -51.00 -11.70 15.81
C THR A 381 -51.08 -12.86 14.82
N ARG A 382 -50.32 -13.95 15.05
CA ARG A 382 -50.45 -15.19 14.25
C ARG A 382 -51.77 -15.93 14.43
N ALA A 383 -52.40 -15.85 15.61
CA ALA A 383 -53.73 -16.43 15.82
C ALA A 383 -54.81 -15.59 15.13
N ALA A 384 -54.67 -14.26 15.15
CA ALA A 384 -55.55 -13.33 14.45
C ALA A 384 -55.53 -13.55 12.93
N GLY A 385 -54.34 -13.65 12.31
CA GLY A 385 -54.20 -13.91 10.88
C GLY A 385 -54.70 -15.28 10.41
N ARG A 386 -54.90 -16.24 11.33
CA ARG A 386 -55.51 -17.54 11.05
C ARG A 386 -57.04 -17.55 11.27
N GLY A 387 -57.64 -16.39 11.57
CA GLY A 387 -59.06 -16.28 11.93
C GLY A 387 -59.41 -17.01 13.23
N SER A 388 -58.42 -17.38 14.06
CA SER A 388 -58.63 -18.19 15.26
C SER A 388 -59.02 -17.37 16.49
N LYS A 389 -59.05 -16.03 16.38
CA LYS A 389 -59.42 -15.12 17.45
C LYS A 389 -60.22 -13.93 16.89
N THR A 390 -61.25 -13.55 17.62
CA THR A 390 -62.06 -12.36 17.38
C THR A 390 -61.36 -11.10 17.88
N ALA A 391 -61.78 -9.93 17.40
CA ALA A 391 -61.25 -8.65 17.85
C ALA A 391 -61.41 -8.44 19.38
N THR A 392 -62.49 -8.96 19.98
CA THR A 392 -62.74 -8.87 21.42
C THR A 392 -61.75 -9.71 22.23
N GLU A 393 -61.47 -10.93 21.78
CA GLU A 393 -60.48 -11.82 22.42
C GLU A 393 -59.07 -11.22 22.34
N ILE A 394 -58.69 -10.65 21.19
CA ILE A 394 -57.39 -10.00 20.99
C ILE A 394 -57.23 -8.81 21.95
N LYS A 395 -58.24 -7.93 22.06
CA LYS A 395 -58.22 -6.80 23.00
C LYS A 395 -58.08 -7.26 24.45
N SER A 396 -58.78 -8.31 24.84
CA SER A 396 -58.66 -8.87 26.19
C SER A 396 -57.24 -9.36 26.49
N GLU A 397 -56.54 -9.93 25.51
CA GLU A 397 -55.16 -10.38 25.69
C GLU A 397 -54.16 -9.22 25.73
N PHE A 398 -54.41 -8.14 24.99
CA PHE A 398 -53.62 -6.90 25.10
C PHE A 398 -53.77 -6.27 26.49
N GLU A 399 -54.98 -6.22 27.04
CA GLU A 399 -55.21 -5.74 28.41
C GLU A 399 -54.51 -6.62 29.46
N LEU A 400 -54.53 -7.95 29.29
CA LEU A 400 -53.78 -8.85 30.15
C LEU A 400 -52.27 -8.55 30.11
N LEU A 401 -51.71 -8.25 28.94
CA LEU A 401 -50.31 -7.83 28.83
C LEU A 401 -50.06 -6.49 29.54
N ARG A 402 -50.95 -5.50 29.41
CA ARG A 402 -50.84 -4.20 30.12
C ARG A 402 -50.85 -4.35 31.64
N THR A 403 -51.68 -5.24 32.17
CA THR A 403 -51.73 -5.48 33.63
C THR A 403 -50.41 -6.03 34.19
N ALA A 404 -49.59 -6.68 33.34
CA ALA A 404 -48.25 -7.14 33.72
C ALA A 404 -47.21 -6.00 33.80
N LYS A 405 -47.60 -4.75 33.48
CA LYS A 405 -46.72 -3.56 33.41
C LYS A 405 -45.56 -3.79 32.45
N PRO A 406 -45.84 -3.89 31.15
CA PRO A 406 -44.82 -4.15 30.14
C PRO A 406 -43.83 -3.00 30.05
N CYS A 407 -42.68 -3.23 29.43
CA CYS A 407 -41.73 -2.14 29.15
C CYS A 407 -42.28 -1.21 28.06
N ALA A 408 -41.70 -0.01 27.94
CA ALA A 408 -42.16 1.01 27.00
C ALA A 408 -42.23 0.53 25.54
N GLU A 409 -41.31 -0.34 25.12
CA GLU A 409 -41.30 -0.92 23.78
C GLU A 409 -42.46 -1.88 23.52
N VAL A 410 -42.79 -2.75 24.49
CA VAL A 410 -43.93 -3.67 24.39
C VAL A 410 -45.24 -2.90 24.44
N GLU A 411 -45.35 -1.87 25.29
CA GLU A 411 -46.54 -1.01 25.36
C GLU A 411 -46.78 -0.27 24.04
N SER A 412 -45.71 0.29 23.45
CA SER A 412 -45.80 0.96 22.14
C SER A 412 -46.24 -0.01 21.04
N ALA A 413 -45.78 -1.26 21.07
CA ALA A 413 -46.21 -2.27 20.11
C ALA A 413 -47.69 -2.68 20.32
N ILE A 414 -48.16 -2.81 21.56
CA ILE A 414 -49.57 -3.05 21.87
C ILE A 414 -50.44 -1.94 21.29
N GLN A 415 -50.07 -0.67 21.52
CA GLN A 415 -50.82 0.48 21.03
C GLN A 415 -50.92 0.48 19.49
N ALA A 416 -49.81 0.26 18.79
CA ALA A 416 -49.79 0.21 17.32
C ALA A 416 -50.65 -0.95 16.77
N LEU A 417 -50.61 -2.12 17.41
CA LEU A 417 -51.46 -3.25 17.02
C LEU A 417 -52.95 -2.99 17.32
N GLU A 418 -53.28 -2.27 18.39
CA GLU A 418 -54.66 -1.87 18.68
C GLU A 418 -55.21 -0.89 17.64
N GLU A 419 -54.39 0.05 17.17
CA GLU A 419 -54.74 0.97 16.10
C GLU A 419 -55.00 0.21 14.79
N ALA A 420 -54.07 -0.67 14.38
CA ALA A 420 -54.26 -1.54 13.22
C ALA A 420 -55.51 -2.44 13.34
N LEU A 421 -55.78 -2.97 14.53
CA LEU A 421 -56.99 -3.77 14.80
C LEU A 421 -58.27 -2.96 14.60
N LYS A 422 -58.28 -1.67 14.98
CA LYS A 422 -59.44 -0.77 14.81
C LYS A 422 -59.65 -0.40 13.34
N GLU A 423 -58.58 -0.11 12.63
CA GLU A 423 -58.64 0.41 11.26
C GLU A 423 -58.87 -0.69 10.22
N SER A 424 -58.22 -1.84 10.39
CA SER A 424 -58.11 -2.86 9.34
C SER A 424 -58.55 -4.27 9.78
N GLY A 425 -58.88 -4.44 11.05
CA GLY A 425 -59.40 -5.69 11.61
C GLY A 425 -58.32 -6.76 11.92
N PRO A 426 -58.72 -7.92 12.48
CA PRO A 426 -57.80 -8.95 12.97
C PRO A 426 -56.87 -9.55 11.90
N GLU A 427 -57.35 -9.63 10.66
CA GLU A 427 -56.65 -10.31 9.57
C GLU A 427 -55.39 -9.55 9.12
N GLN A 428 -55.32 -8.24 9.37
CA GLN A 428 -54.22 -7.37 8.98
C GLN A 428 -53.14 -7.20 10.07
N LEU A 429 -53.36 -7.76 11.26
CA LEU A 429 -52.38 -7.73 12.35
C LEU A 429 -51.02 -8.38 12.04
N PRO A 430 -50.92 -9.47 11.24
CA PRO A 430 -49.63 -10.01 10.84
C PRO A 430 -48.78 -9.01 10.05
N GLU A 431 -49.41 -8.20 9.19
CA GLU A 431 -48.72 -7.18 8.41
C GLU A 431 -48.23 -6.05 9.30
N ALA A 432 -49.09 -5.53 10.18
CA ALA A 432 -48.72 -4.54 11.19
C ALA A 432 -47.59 -5.04 12.12
N TRP A 433 -47.63 -6.32 12.51
CA TRP A 433 -46.59 -6.94 13.33
C TRP A 433 -45.23 -7.01 12.62
N ASN A 434 -45.21 -7.22 11.30
CA ASN A 434 -43.96 -7.26 10.53
C ASN A 434 -43.27 -5.90 10.53
N VAL A 435 -44.02 -4.79 10.49
CA VAL A 435 -43.49 -3.43 10.58
C VAL A 435 -42.89 -3.15 11.96
N LEU A 436 -43.45 -3.74 13.02
CA LEU A 436 -43.00 -3.54 14.40
C LEU A 436 -41.75 -4.35 14.79
N GLN A 437 -41.22 -5.21 13.90
CA GLN A 437 -40.07 -6.02 14.26
C GLN A 437 -38.87 -5.14 14.65
N PRO A 438 -38.14 -5.48 15.73
CA PRO A 438 -36.92 -4.77 16.11
C PRO A 438 -35.82 -5.14 15.10
N THR A 439 -35.85 -4.51 13.93
CA THR A 439 -34.84 -4.63 12.87
C THR A 439 -34.00 -3.37 12.78
N PRO A 440 -32.72 -3.48 12.39
CA PRO A 440 -31.86 -2.34 12.12
C PRO A 440 -32.37 -1.43 10.98
N GLN A 441 -33.01 -1.97 9.94
CA GLN A 441 -33.53 -1.17 8.81
C GLN A 441 -34.73 -0.28 9.19
N ALA A 442 -35.51 -0.65 10.21
CA ALA A 442 -36.54 0.23 10.78
C ALA A 442 -35.97 1.43 11.58
N LEU A 443 -34.64 1.58 11.61
CA LEU A 443 -33.91 2.67 12.28
C LEU A 443 -33.67 3.88 11.38
N GLU A 444 -33.61 3.69 10.06
CA GLU A 444 -33.37 4.79 9.12
C GLU A 444 -34.64 5.62 8.87
N SER A 445 -35.82 5.01 8.93
CA SER A 445 -37.11 5.68 8.70
C SER A 445 -37.59 6.57 9.86
N ASN A 446 -36.76 6.79 10.89
CA ASN A 446 -37.01 7.70 12.02
C ASN A 446 -35.87 8.73 12.22
N ARG A 447 -34.92 8.83 11.28
CA ARG A 447 -34.09 10.02 11.08
C ARG A 447 -34.78 10.92 10.07
#